data_AF-A0A527ID53-F1
#
_entry.id   AF-A0A527ID53-F1
#
_cell.length_a   1.000
_cell.length_b   1.000
_cell.length_c   1.000
_cell.angle_alpha   90.00
_cell.angle_beta   90.00
_cell.angle_gamma   90.00
#
_symmetry.space_group_name_H-M   'P 1'
#
loop_
_entity.id
_entity.type
_entity.pdbx_description
1 polymer ?
#
loop_
_entity_poly.entity_id
_entity_poly.type
_entity_poly.pdbx_seq_one_letter_code
_entity_poly.pdbx_strand_id
1 'polypeptide(L)' 'FAEATKVWAKIGLLSFGGPAGQIALMHKELVEERRWIGERRFLHALNYCMLLPGPEAQQLAIYIGWLLHRTA' A
#
# COMPACT_ATOMS: atom_id res chain seq x y z
N PHE A 1 32.37 8.51 6.26
CA PHE A 1 31.08 9.21 6.45
C PHE A 1 30.36 9.53 5.14
N ALA A 2 31.01 10.12 4.12
CA ALA A 2 30.38 10.47 2.84
C ALA A 2 29.68 9.30 2.11
N GLU A 3 30.30 8.11 2.06
CA GLU A 3 29.71 6.89 1.50
C GLU A 3 28.41 6.49 2.23
N ALA A 4 28.43 6.47 3.56
CA ALA A 4 27.26 6.15 4.37
C ALA A 4 26.11 7.13 4.13
N THR A 5 26.39 8.44 4.09
CA THR A 5 25.38 9.46 3.79
C THR A 5 24.74 9.26 2.41
N LYS A 6 25.54 8.88 1.40
CA LYS A 6 25.04 8.60 0.03
C LYS A 6 24.13 7.37 -0.01
N VAL A 7 24.49 6.32 0.73
CA VAL A 7 23.66 5.12 0.89
C VAL A 7 22.35 5.45 1.60
N TRP A 8 22.40 6.14 2.75
CA TRP A 8 21.20 6.52 3.50
C TRP A 8 20.29 7.48 2.72
N ALA A 9 20.84 8.44 1.98
CA ALA A 9 20.07 9.32 1.10
C ALA A 9 19.38 8.53 -0.01
N LYS A 10 20.07 7.55 -0.62
CA LYS A 10 19.48 6.67 -1.64
C LYS A 10 18.37 5.80 -1.06
N ILE A 11 18.57 5.23 0.12
CA ILE A 11 17.53 4.46 0.82
C ILE A 11 16.34 5.36 1.15
N GLY A 12 16.57 6.57 1.66
CA GLY A 12 15.51 7.53 1.99
C GLY A 12 14.73 8.01 0.77
N LEU A 13 15.40 8.21 -0.37
CA LEU A 13 14.77 8.57 -1.65
C LEU A 13 13.98 7.40 -2.26
N LEU A 14 14.53 6.19 -2.23
CA LEU A 14 13.87 4.98 -2.76
C LEU A 14 12.74 4.50 -1.84
N SER A 15 12.85 4.75 -0.54
CA SER A 15 11.82 4.49 0.46
C SER A 15 10.93 5.70 0.68
N PHE A 16 11.07 6.78 -0.11
CA PHE A 16 10.29 8.00 0.06
C PHE A 16 8.82 7.68 -0.23
N GLY A 17 8.01 7.65 0.83
CA GLY A 17 6.65 7.12 0.83
C GLY A 17 6.51 5.87 1.71
N GLY A 18 7.45 4.94 1.68
CA GLY A 18 7.41 3.72 2.50
C GLY A 18 6.11 2.91 2.32
N PRO A 19 5.78 2.02 3.28
CA PRO A 19 4.51 1.27 3.25
C PRO A 19 3.29 2.19 3.22
N ALA A 20 3.34 3.34 3.91
CA ALA A 20 2.27 4.33 3.92
C ALA A 20 2.01 4.96 2.53
N GLY A 21 3.07 5.20 1.76
CA GLY A 21 3.02 5.75 0.41
C GLY A 21 2.52 4.72 -0.60
N GLN A 22 2.88 3.45 -0.42
CA GLN A 22 2.29 2.35 -1.20
C GLN A 22 0.78 2.25 -0.93
N ILE A 23 0.36 2.31 0.33
CA ILE A 23 -1.07 2.30 0.72
C ILE A 23 -1.80 3.54 0.18
N ALA A 24 -1.20 4.73 0.24
CA ALA A 24 -1.79 5.95 -0.29
C ALA A 24 -1.94 5.92 -1.82
N LEU A 25 -0.94 5.39 -2.53
CA LEU A 25 -1.02 5.17 -3.98
C LEU A 25 -2.13 4.18 -4.33
N MET A 26 -2.24 3.09 -3.57
CA MET A 26 -3.32 2.13 -3.72
C MET A 26 -4.70 2.76 -3.47
N HIS A 27 -4.84 3.63 -2.46
CA HIS A 27 -6.09 4.36 -2.24
C HIS A 27 -6.43 5.24 -3.44
N LYS A 28 -5.49 6.07 -3.89
CA LYS A 28 -5.68 6.97 -5.03
C LYS A 28 -6.07 6.21 -6.30
N GLU A 29 -5.34 5.17 -6.66
CA GLU A 29 -5.61 4.39 -7.87
C GLU A 29 -6.91 3.58 -7.75
N LEU A 30 -7.07 2.80 -6.68
CA LEU A 30 -8.15 1.80 -6.58
C LEU A 30 -9.50 2.44 -6.19
N VAL A 31 -9.49 3.51 -5.41
CA VAL A 31 -10.69 4.18 -4.88
C VAL A 31 -11.02 5.44 -5.68
N GLU A 32 -10.06 6.33 -5.93
CA GLU A 32 -10.34 7.64 -6.54
C GLU A 32 -10.36 7.59 -8.06
N GLU A 33 -9.28 7.09 -8.68
CA GLU A 33 -9.10 7.10 -10.14
C GLU A 33 -9.89 5.98 -10.83
N ARG A 34 -9.67 4.72 -10.43
CA ARG A 34 -10.32 3.54 -11.05
C ARG A 34 -11.69 3.22 -10.47
N ARG A 35 -11.97 3.65 -9.23
CA ARG A 35 -13.21 3.38 -8.47
C ARG A 35 -13.63 1.91 -8.43
N TRP A 36 -12.67 0.99 -8.43
CA TRP A 36 -12.92 -0.45 -8.38
C TRP A 36 -13.42 -0.90 -7.00
N ILE A 37 -13.08 -0.15 -5.96
CA ILE A 37 -13.49 -0.41 -4.58
C ILE A 37 -13.88 0.91 -3.92
N GLY A 38 -14.99 0.92 -3.18
CA GLY A 38 -15.40 2.10 -2.42
C GLY A 38 -14.53 2.32 -1.17
N GLU A 39 -14.41 3.57 -0.73
CA GLU A 39 -13.56 4.01 0.38
C GLU A 39 -13.77 3.19 1.67
N ARG A 40 -15.02 2.98 2.09
CA ARG A 40 -15.36 2.13 3.25
C ARG A 40 -14.80 0.70 3.13
N ARG A 41 -14.84 0.11 1.94
CA ARG A 41 -14.39 -1.27 1.72
C ARG A 41 -12.87 -1.34 1.66
N PHE A 42 -12.21 -0.30 1.14
CA PHE A 42 -10.76 -0.15 1.22
C PHE A 42 -10.27 0.01 2.67
N LEU A 43 -10.91 0.87 3.46
CA LEU A 43 -10.55 1.07 4.87
C LEU A 43 -10.76 -0.19 5.72
N HIS A 44 -11.83 -0.96 5.47
CA HIS A 44 -12.00 -2.27 6.09
C HIS A 44 -10.86 -3.24 5.74
N ALA A 45 -10.46 -3.31 4.47
CA ALA A 45 -9.35 -4.14 4.03
C ALA A 45 -8.02 -3.72 4.68
N LEU A 46 -7.76 -2.41 4.75
CA LEU A 46 -6.58 -1.83 5.39
C LEU A 46 -6.51 -2.18 6.87
N ASN A 47 -7.60 -1.97 7.62
CA ASN A 47 -7.67 -2.31 9.04
C ASN A 47 -7.43 -3.82 9.27
N TYR A 48 -7.92 -4.67 8.38
CA TYR A 48 -7.69 -6.11 8.45
C TYR A 48 -6.21 -6.48 8.24
N CYS A 49 -5.54 -5.84 7.30
CA CYS A 49 -4.11 -6.06 7.04
C CYS A 49 -3.21 -5.47 8.13
N MET A 50 -3.64 -4.39 8.80
CA MET A 50 -2.93 -3.83 9.96
C MET A 50 -3.05 -4.70 11.22
N LEU A 51 -4.11 -5.52 11.32
CA LEU A 51 -4.30 -6.48 12.42
C LEU A 51 -3.44 -7.75 12.27
N LEU A 52 -3.06 -8.10 11.04
CA LEU A 52 -2.27 -9.29 10.76
C LEU A 52 -0.78 -8.98 10.84
N PRO A 53 0.03 -9.78 11.55
CA PRO A 53 1.49 -9.61 11.53
C PRO A 53 2.02 -9.91 10.12
N GLY A 54 2.59 -8.91 9.43
CA GLY A 54 3.21 -9.09 8.12
C GLY A 54 3.30 -7.79 7.30
N PRO A 55 3.80 -7.87 6.05
CA PRO A 55 3.95 -6.70 5.18
C PRO A 55 2.58 -6.20 4.70
N GLU A 56 2.10 -5.12 5.31
CA GLU A 56 0.70 -4.66 5.25
C GLU A 56 0.30 -4.26 3.82
N ALA A 57 1.19 -3.57 3.09
CA ALA A 57 0.94 -3.15 1.71
C ALA A 57 0.77 -4.34 0.75
N GLN A 58 1.55 -5.40 0.93
CA GLN A 58 1.44 -6.60 0.10
C GLN A 58 0.17 -7.39 0.43
N GLN A 59 -0.14 -7.55 1.71
CA GLN A 59 -1.38 -8.21 2.14
C GLN A 59 -2.62 -7.48 1.61
N LEU A 60 -2.61 -6.14 1.69
CA LEU A 60 -3.67 -5.30 1.16
C LEU A 60 -3.82 -5.47 -0.35
N ALA A 61 -2.71 -5.51 -1.10
CA ALA A 61 -2.74 -5.67 -2.55
C ALA A 61 -3.31 -7.03 -2.97
N ILE A 62 -2.89 -8.11 -2.31
CA ILE A 62 -3.40 -9.46 -2.56
C ILE A 62 -4.89 -9.54 -2.21
N TYR A 63 -5.29 -9.01 -1.05
CA TYR A 63 -6.67 -9.05 -0.60
C TYR A 63 -7.59 -8.25 -1.53
N ILE A 64 -7.21 -7.03 -1.92
CA ILE A 64 -7.99 -6.24 -2.89
C ILE A 64 -8.01 -6.93 -4.25
N GLY A 65 -6.89 -7.45 -4.74
CA GLY A 65 -6.82 -8.17 -6.02
C GLY A 65 -7.76 -9.38 -6.07
N TRP A 66 -7.83 -10.14 -4.97
CA TRP A 66 -8.78 -11.24 -4.81
C TRP A 66 -10.24 -10.75 -4.75
N LEU A 67 -10.49 -9.66 -4.01
CA LEU A 67 -11.83 -9.11 -3.85
C LEU A 67 -12.40 -8.60 -5.19
N LEU A 68 -11.55 -8.04 -6.05
CA LEU A 68 -11.92 -7.61 -7.39
C LEU A 68 -12.25 -8.77 -8.34
N HIS A 69 -11.49 -9.87 -8.28
CA HIS A 69 -11.73 -11.04 -9.14
C HIS A 69 -12.90 -11.93 -8.68
N ARG A 70 -13.22 -11.96 -7.38
CA ARG A 70 -14.35 -12.75 -6.85
C ARG A 70 -15.72 -12.09 -7.03
N THR A 71 -15.76 -10.80 -7.38
CA THR A 71 -17.01 -10.08 -7.69
C THR A 71 -17.31 -9.97 -9.19
N ALA A 72 -16.59 -10.71 -10.04
CA ALA A 72 -16.92 -10.87 -11.46
C ALA A 72 -17.91 -12.02 -11.67
#